data_AF-A0A8S2K376-F1
#
_entry.id   AF-A0A8S2K376-F1
#
_cell.length_a   1.000
_cell.length_b   1.000
_cell.length_c   1.000
_cell.angle_alpha   90.00
_cell.angle_beta   90.00
_cell.angle_gamma   90.00
#
_symmetry.space_group_name_H-M   'P 1'
#
loop_
_entity.id
_entity.type
_entity.pdbx_description
1 polymer ?
#
loop_
_entity_poly.entity_id
_entity_poly.type
_entity_poly.pdbx_seq_one_letter_code
_entity_poly.pdbx_strand_id
1 'polypeptide(L)'
;MNGSESTTIFIGCAACIFNGAAQPLFSFFYASVVAAFSYCSIRERRSHVLNASLVFMLLGELLLVLNFLQYTVIAIAGLQLTQRIRSKAFGCLFRQEVAYFDRSEKTSGAISVHLSSDAAAFKKWLELD
;
A
#
# COMPACT_ATOMS: atom_id res chain seq x y z
N MET A 1 -15.08 -0.59 22.85
CA MET A 1 -15.64 -0.82 21.50
C MET A 1 -14.62 -0.39 20.45
N ASN A 2 -13.76 -1.31 19.97
CA ASN A 2 -12.72 -0.97 18.96
C ASN A 2 -12.23 -2.20 18.13
N GLY A 3 -13.03 -3.26 18.03
CA GLY A 3 -12.58 -4.56 17.51
C GLY A 3 -12.50 -4.64 15.98
N SER A 4 -13.49 -4.08 15.26
CA SER A 4 -13.62 -4.29 13.81
C SER A 4 -12.56 -3.56 12.98
N GLU A 5 -12.14 -2.36 13.39
CA GLU A 5 -11.13 -1.58 12.68
C GLU A 5 -9.73 -2.21 12.80
N SER A 6 -9.42 -2.82 13.96
CA SER A 6 -8.17 -3.56 14.15
C SER A 6 -8.10 -4.75 13.19
N THR A 7 -9.24 -5.44 12.98
CA THR A 7 -9.34 -6.55 12.04
C THR A 7 -9.08 -6.11 10.60
N THR A 8 -9.69 -5.00 10.14
CA THR A 8 -9.45 -4.48 8.79
C THR A 8 -7.99 -4.09 8.56
N ILE A 9 -7.36 -3.43 9.55
CA ILE A 9 -5.94 -3.04 9.47
C ILE A 9 -5.04 -4.29 9.46
N PHE A 10 -5.35 -5.29 10.28
CA PHE A 10 -4.57 -6.53 10.32
C PHE A 10 -4.67 -7.32 9.02
N ILE A 11 -5.87 -7.40 8.42
CA ILE A 11 -6.08 -7.99 7.09
C ILE A 11 -5.30 -7.21 6.02
N GLY A 12 -5.31 -5.88 6.09
CA GLY A 12 -4.51 -5.03 5.19
C GLY A 12 -3.01 -5.28 5.32
N CYS A 13 -2.48 -5.37 6.53
CA CYS A 13 -1.07 -5.69 6.78
C CYS A 13 -0.70 -7.10 6.28
N ALA A 14 -1.55 -8.10 6.53
CA ALA A 14 -1.34 -9.45 6.02
C ALA A 14 -1.32 -9.47 4.48
N ALA A 15 -2.22 -8.73 3.84
CA ALA A 15 -2.25 -8.60 2.38
C ALA A 15 -0.99 -7.91 1.82
N CYS A 16 -0.46 -6.89 2.51
CA CYS A 16 0.84 -6.28 2.19
C CYS A 16 2.01 -7.27 2.21
N ILE A 17 2.08 -8.12 3.23
CA ILE A 17 3.14 -9.13 3.35
C ILE A 17 3.06 -10.13 2.20
N PHE A 18 1.85 -10.61 1.88
CA PHE A 18 1.64 -11.54 0.77
C PHE A 18 2.02 -10.94 -0.58
N ASN A 19 1.70 -9.67 -0.83
CA ASN A 19 2.06 -9.02 -2.08
C ASN A 19 3.57 -8.74 -2.19
N GLY A 20 4.20 -8.33 -1.08
CA GLY A 20 5.66 -8.22 -1.01
C GLY A 20 6.37 -9.54 -1.33
N ALA A 21 5.77 -10.68 -0.96
CA ALA A 21 6.24 -12.01 -1.33
C ALA A 21 5.88 -12.44 -2.77
N ALA A 22 4.84 -11.86 -3.37
CA ALA A 22 4.47 -12.10 -4.77
C ALA A 22 5.51 -11.52 -5.75
N GLN A 23 6.16 -10.41 -5.39
CA GLN A 23 7.18 -9.73 -6.20
C GLN A 23 8.44 -10.59 -6.48
N PRO A 24 9.10 -11.23 -5.49
CA PRO A 24 10.21 -12.15 -5.75
C PRO A 24 9.76 -13.44 -6.46
N LEU A 25 8.53 -13.91 -6.21
CA LEU A 25 7.98 -15.06 -6.92
C LEU A 25 7.84 -14.76 -8.43
N PHE A 26 7.30 -13.59 -8.77
CA PHE A 26 7.23 -13.12 -10.17
C PHE A 26 8.61 -13.04 -10.82
N SER A 27 9.60 -12.49 -10.10
CA SER A 27 10.99 -12.39 -10.59
C SER A 27 11.59 -13.75 -10.91
N PHE A 28 11.35 -14.77 -10.06
CA PHE A 28 11.83 -16.14 -10.29
C PHE A 28 11.23 -16.76 -11.57
N PHE A 29 9.93 -16.61 -11.77
CA PHE A 29 9.29 -17.07 -13.00
C PHE A 29 9.80 -16.32 -14.22
N TYR A 30 10.00 -15.01 -14.12
CA TYR A 30 10.52 -14.19 -15.21
C TYR A 30 11.92 -14.64 -15.63
N ALA A 31 12.81 -14.88 -14.66
CA ALA A 31 14.13 -15.45 -14.91
C ALA A 31 14.06 -16.82 -15.61
N SER A 32 13.11 -17.67 -15.24
CA SER A 32 12.92 -19.00 -15.84
C SER A 32 12.51 -18.92 -17.32
N VAL A 33 11.67 -17.94 -17.69
CA VAL A 33 11.30 -17.69 -19.09
C VAL A 33 12.49 -17.16 -19.88
N VAL A 34 13.23 -16.20 -19.34
CA VAL A 34 14.44 -15.67 -19.98
C VAL A 34 15.46 -16.78 -20.21
N ALA A 35 15.65 -17.69 -19.24
CA ALA A 35 16.52 -18.85 -19.38
C ALA A 35 16.03 -19.84 -20.46
N ALA A 36 14.71 -20.01 -20.62
CA ALA A 36 14.14 -20.87 -21.65
C ALA A 36 14.42 -20.38 -23.09
N PHE A 37 14.68 -19.08 -23.27
CA PHE A 37 15.10 -18.54 -24.58
C PHE A 37 16.55 -18.86 -24.94
N SER A 38 17.39 -19.21 -23.96
CA SER A 38 18.82 -19.51 -24.16
C SER A 38 19.11 -20.91 -24.72
N TYR A 39 18.10 -21.78 -24.87
CA TYR A 39 18.28 -23.11 -25.46
C TYR A 39 18.53 -23.05 -26.99
N CYS A 40 19.49 -23.85 -27.46
CA CYS A 40 19.97 -23.82 -28.85
C CYS A 40 19.12 -24.67 -29.83
N SER A 41 18.37 -25.67 -29.33
CA SER A 41 17.55 -26.58 -30.16
C SER A 41 16.17 -25.99 -30.48
N ILE A 42 15.89 -25.76 -31.77
CA ILE A 42 14.65 -25.09 -32.24
C ILE A 42 13.36 -25.83 -31.86
N ARG A 43 13.37 -27.18 -31.90
CA ARG A 43 12.16 -27.99 -31.66
C ARG A 43 11.79 -28.04 -30.18
N GLU A 44 12.78 -28.23 -29.31
CA GLU A 44 12.59 -28.26 -27.85
C GLU A 44 12.33 -26.86 -27.30
N ARG A 45 13.00 -25.82 -27.83
CA ARG A 45 12.72 -24.42 -27.49
C ARG A 45 11.26 -24.06 -27.74
N ARG A 46 10.67 -24.52 -28.84
CA ARG A 46 9.28 -24.19 -29.18
C ARG A 46 8.27 -24.80 -28.21
N SER A 47 8.46 -26.06 -27.79
CA SER A 47 7.58 -26.70 -26.80
C SER A 47 7.76 -26.10 -25.40
N HIS A 48 8.98 -25.80 -24.99
CA HIS A 48 9.25 -25.17 -23.70
C HIS A 48 8.71 -23.75 -23.61
N VAL A 49 8.88 -22.94 -24.66
CA VAL A 49 8.35 -21.57 -24.72
C VAL A 49 6.82 -21.56 -24.72
N LEU A 50 6.17 -22.49 -25.44
CA LEU A 50 4.71 -22.59 -25.45
C LEU A 50 4.17 -22.94 -24.04
N ASN A 51 4.73 -23.96 -23.39
CA ASN A 51 4.33 -24.32 -22.03
C ASN A 51 4.62 -23.20 -21.02
N ALA A 52 5.79 -22.54 -21.13
CA ALA A 52 6.14 -21.43 -20.25
C ALA A 52 5.21 -20.23 -20.45
N SER A 53 4.80 -19.92 -21.70
CA SER A 53 3.86 -18.83 -22.00
C SER A 53 2.47 -19.06 -21.40
N LEU A 54 1.97 -20.31 -21.42
CA LEU A 54 0.69 -20.67 -20.82
C LEU A 54 0.72 -20.52 -19.29
N VAL A 55 1.79 -20.99 -18.64
CA VAL A 55 1.99 -20.81 -17.20
C VAL A 55 2.10 -19.33 -16.84
N PHE A 56 2.80 -18.54 -17.66
CA PHE A 56 2.89 -17.09 -17.46
C PHE A 56 1.57 -16.36 -17.57
N MET A 57 0.74 -16.76 -18.54
CA MET A 57 -0.59 -16.17 -18.73
C MET A 57 -1.47 -16.40 -17.50
N LEU A 58 -1.50 -17.64 -16.98
CA LEU A 58 -2.25 -17.99 -15.78
C LEU A 58 -1.73 -17.27 -14.53
N LEU A 59 -0.40 -17.19 -14.36
CA LEU A 59 0.21 -16.45 -13.26
C LEU A 59 -0.10 -14.96 -13.34
N GLY A 60 -0.03 -14.36 -14.52
CA GLY A 60 -0.33 -12.95 -14.74
C GLY A 60 -1.76 -12.62 -14.36
N GLU A 61 -2.73 -13.45 -14.76
CA GLU A 61 -4.14 -13.28 -14.41
C GLU A 61 -4.36 -13.42 -12.89
N LEU A 62 -3.76 -14.42 -12.25
CA LEU A 62 -3.83 -14.59 -10.80
C LEU A 62 -3.24 -13.39 -10.04
N LEU A 63 -2.08 -12.91 -10.46
CA LEU A 63 -1.42 -11.76 -9.85
C LEU A 63 -2.26 -10.48 -10.02
N LEU A 64 -2.90 -10.30 -11.18
CA LEU A 64 -3.76 -9.14 -11.43
C LEU A 64 -4.95 -9.12 -10.46
N VAL A 65 -5.62 -10.26 -10.26
CA VAL A 65 -6.74 -10.39 -9.33
C VAL A 65 -6.29 -10.16 -7.87
N LEU A 66 -5.19 -10.77 -7.45
CA LEU A 66 -4.67 -10.63 -6.09
C LEU A 66 -4.24 -9.18 -5.78
N ASN A 67 -3.54 -8.53 -6.70
CA ASN A 67 -3.15 -7.13 -6.56
C ASN A 67 -4.37 -6.22 -6.49
N PHE A 68 -5.35 -6.41 -7.39
CA PHE A 68 -6.58 -5.61 -7.38
C PHE A 68 -7.32 -5.72 -6.03
N LEU A 69 -7.49 -6.94 -5.51
CA LEU A 69 -8.13 -7.16 -4.21
C LEU A 69 -7.35 -6.49 -3.07
N GLN A 70 -6.03 -6.59 -3.07
CA GLN A 70 -5.21 -5.94 -2.06
C GLN A 70 -5.33 -4.40 -2.12
N TYR A 71 -5.19 -3.80 -3.30
CA TYR A 71 -5.27 -2.35 -3.45
C TYR A 71 -6.62 -1.81 -2.99
N THR A 72 -7.70 -2.50 -3.30
CA THR A 72 -9.05 -2.11 -2.84
C THR A 72 -9.19 -2.19 -1.32
N VAL A 73 -8.69 -3.25 -0.68
CA VAL A 73 -8.71 -3.39 0.79
C VAL A 73 -7.89 -2.29 1.47
N ILE A 74 -6.69 -2.01 0.98
CA ILE A 74 -5.82 -0.94 1.52
C ILE A 74 -6.48 0.42 1.33
N ALA A 75 -7.08 0.69 0.17
CA ALA A 75 -7.79 1.94 -0.09
C ALA A 75 -8.95 2.14 0.90
N ILE A 76 -9.77 1.11 1.11
CA ILE A 76 -10.88 1.16 2.07
C ILE A 76 -10.37 1.40 3.49
N ALA A 77 -9.30 0.69 3.91
CA ALA A 77 -8.69 0.89 5.21
C ALA A 77 -8.15 2.33 5.38
N GLY A 78 -7.53 2.91 4.34
CA GLY A 78 -7.05 4.29 4.34
C GLY A 78 -8.17 5.33 4.48
N LEU A 79 -9.32 5.09 3.84
CA LEU A 79 -10.50 5.94 3.98
C LEU A 79 -11.05 5.92 5.41
N GLN A 80 -11.18 4.74 6.00
CA GLN A 80 -11.64 4.57 7.39
C GLN A 80 -10.70 5.28 8.39
N LEU A 81 -9.39 5.10 8.22
CA LEU A 81 -8.39 5.75 9.06
C LEU A 81 -8.47 7.28 8.97
N THR A 82 -8.59 7.82 7.76
CA THR A 82 -8.69 9.27 7.53
C THR A 82 -9.96 9.86 8.15
N GLN A 83 -11.11 9.19 8.01
CA GLN A 83 -12.36 9.62 8.64
C GLN A 83 -12.24 9.66 10.17
N ARG A 84 -11.55 8.70 10.76
CA ARG A 84 -11.32 8.64 12.21
C ARG A 84 -10.40 9.76 12.70
N ILE A 85 -9.28 10.00 12.00
CA ILE A 85 -8.35 11.09 12.32
C ILE A 85 -9.10 12.42 12.27
N ARG A 86 -9.90 12.65 11.23
CA ARG A 86 -10.75 13.85 11.12
C ARG A 86 -11.72 13.98 12.29
N SER A 87 -12.46 12.92 12.61
CA SER A 87 -13.44 12.94 13.71
C SER A 87 -12.78 13.24 15.06
N LYS A 88 -11.63 12.64 15.35
CA LYS A 88 -10.85 12.93 16.55
C LYS A 88 -10.29 14.36 16.55
N ALA A 89 -9.77 14.83 15.42
CA ALA A 89 -9.25 16.19 15.29
C ALA A 89 -10.35 17.23 15.55
N PHE A 90 -11.55 17.06 14.98
CA PHE A 90 -12.70 17.93 15.27
C PHE A 90 -13.10 17.87 16.75
N GLY A 91 -13.14 16.68 17.36
CA GLY A 91 -13.43 16.53 18.79
C GLY A 91 -12.41 17.23 19.69
N CYS A 92 -11.11 17.15 19.36
CA CYS A 92 -10.06 17.88 20.06
C CYS A 92 -10.21 19.40 19.87
N LEU A 93 -10.56 19.84 18.65
CA LEU A 93 -10.79 21.26 18.35
C LEU A 93 -11.89 21.85 19.23
N PHE A 94 -13.02 21.15 19.42
CA PHE A 94 -14.11 21.60 20.30
C PHE A 94 -13.77 21.58 21.79
N ARG A 95 -12.75 20.83 22.22
CA ARG A 95 -12.30 20.78 23.63
C ARG A 95 -11.28 21.85 23.97
N GLN A 96 -10.84 22.64 22.99
CA GLN A 96 -9.83 23.66 23.19
C GLN A 96 -10.44 24.96 23.75
N GLU A 97 -9.75 25.65 24.64
CA GLU A 97 -10.23 26.89 25.26
C GLU A 97 -10.43 28.02 24.23
N VAL A 98 -11.40 28.91 24.46
CA VAL A 98 -11.69 30.03 23.52
C VAL A 98 -10.47 30.93 23.30
N ALA A 99 -9.65 31.16 24.33
CA ALA A 99 -8.40 31.92 24.25
C ALA A 99 -7.34 31.27 23.34
N TYR A 100 -7.46 29.98 23.02
CA TYR A 100 -6.58 29.31 22.06
C TYR A 100 -6.89 29.73 20.62
N PHE A 101 -8.16 30.00 20.30
CA PHE A 101 -8.60 30.46 18.99
C PHE A 101 -8.37 31.95 18.75
N ASP A 102 -8.19 32.72 19.82
CA ASP A 102 -7.97 34.17 19.78
C ASP A 102 -6.52 34.55 19.45
N ARG A 103 -5.59 33.57 19.43
CA ARG A 103 -4.22 33.79 18.95
C ARG A 103 -4.20 33.81 17.43
N SER A 104 -3.68 34.90 16.84
CA SER A 104 -3.56 35.09 15.39
C SER A 104 -2.82 33.94 14.66
N GLU A 105 -1.95 33.22 15.37
CA GLU A 105 -1.17 32.08 14.87
C GLU A 105 -1.95 30.74 14.82
N LYS A 106 -3.09 30.61 15.51
CA LYS A 106 -3.81 29.32 15.67
C LYS A 106 -5.21 29.32 15.07
N THR A 107 -5.29 29.85 13.86
CA THR A 107 -6.46 29.65 13.00
C THR A 107 -6.59 28.16 12.64
N SER A 108 -7.80 27.63 12.51
CA SER A 108 -8.07 26.22 12.16
C SER A 108 -7.29 25.72 10.93
N GLY A 109 -7.06 26.60 9.95
CA GLY A 109 -6.21 26.33 8.78
C GLY A 109 -4.72 26.24 9.11
N ALA A 110 -4.20 27.09 10.00
CA ALA A 110 -2.79 27.09 10.42
C ALA A 110 -2.44 25.82 11.21
N ILE A 111 -3.35 25.30 12.02
CA ILE A 111 -3.16 24.04 12.77
C ILE A 111 -3.12 22.84 11.81
N SER A 112 -4.01 22.80 10.80
CA SER A 112 -4.00 21.74 9.78
C SER A 112 -2.71 21.76 8.96
N VAL A 113 -2.20 22.95 8.64
CA VAL A 113 -0.93 23.13 7.91
C VAL A 113 0.25 22.74 8.78
N HIS A 114 0.28 23.14 10.05
CA HIS A 114 1.34 22.75 10.99
C HIS A 114 1.41 21.24 11.18
N LEU A 115 0.27 20.57 11.39
CA LEU A 115 0.23 19.12 11.57
C LEU A 115 0.70 18.36 10.32
N SER A 116 0.35 18.86 9.14
CA SER A 116 0.80 18.31 7.85
C SER A 116 2.30 18.57 7.64
N SER A 117 2.80 19.73 8.06
CA SER A 117 4.21 20.11 7.98
C SER A 117 5.08 19.28 8.93
N ASP A 118 4.63 19.02 10.16
CA ASP A 118 5.35 18.18 11.13
C ASP A 118 5.43 16.73 10.66
N ALA A 119 4.34 16.19 10.09
CA ALA A 119 4.35 14.84 9.51
C ALA A 119 5.32 14.74 8.30
N ALA A 120 5.37 15.79 7.48
CA ALA A 120 6.32 15.87 6.36
C ALA A 120 7.78 16.02 6.83
N ALA A 121 8.01 16.81 7.88
CA ALA A 121 9.34 17.00 8.47
C ALA A 121 9.88 15.70 9.09
N PHE A 122 9.03 14.94 9.78
CA PHE A 122 9.41 13.64 10.36
C PHE A 122 9.82 12.63 9.29
N LYS A 123 9.07 12.57 8.17
CA LYS A 123 9.42 11.72 7.02
C LYS A 123 10.79 12.10 6.43
N LYS A 124 11.04 13.40 6.29
CA LYS A 124 12.31 13.90 5.74
C LYS A 124 13.51 13.59 6.65
N TRP A 125 13.30 13.56 7.97
CA TRP A 125 14.33 13.20 8.93
C TRP A 125 14.73 11.72 8.83
N LEU A 126 13.77 10.85 8.54
CA LEU A 126 13.95 9.41 8.40
C LEU A 126 14.63 8.98 7.08
N GLU A 127 14.68 9.86 6.08
CA GLU A 127 15.38 9.65 4.80
C GLU A 127 16.82 10.17 4.80
N LEU A 128 17.26 10.83 5.89
CA LEU A 128 18.59 11.43 6.03
C LEU A 128 19.56 10.63 6.93
N ASP A 129 19.12 9.51 7.50
CA ASP A 129 19.92 8.46 8.16
C ASP A 129 19.98 7.20 7.28
#